data_AF-G1NU44-F1
#
_entry.id   AF-G1NU44-F1
#
_cell.length_a   1.000
_cell.length_b   1.000
_cell.length_c   1.000
_cell.angle_alpha   90.00
_cell.angle_beta   90.00
_cell.angle_gamma   90.00
#
_symmetry.space_group_name_H-M   'P 1'
#
loop_
_entity.id
_entity.type
_entity.pdbx_description
1 polymer ?
#
loop_
_entity_poly.entity_id
_entity_poly.type
_entity_poly.pdbx_seq_one_letter_code
_entity_poly.pdbx_strand_id
1 'polypeptide(L)'
;GLAWRSLAPAGSWWGPSDSDPSAGLPQPLPLPLPLPLVCCGAGSLELSDLCITRASGLTHEAHRKEVEQVYLRCSAGAVEWMYPTGALSVNLRPNVVSPSRPLTLCIKPLGDSSGANIYLEKTGALKLLFRDGDHGPGQVRCFGFQQGSLFVEATPQQDIRRRTTGFQYELSSRPTGSDLHALSAPCRPCSDTEVLLAVCTSDFVVRGAIQDVTHAPERQESAIHLRVSRIYRQKSRVFRAAPGGGWRGRISTLLACGVRPGRGEFLFTGHMHFGEARLGCAPRLEDFQRMYRDAEARGLNPCEMAVE
;
A
#
# COMPACT_ATOMS: atom_id res chain seq x y z
N GLY A 1 52.47 20.41 26.57
CA GLY A 1 52.30 21.73 27.20
C GLY A 1 50.81 21.90 27.46
N LEU A 2 50.38 21.80 28.72
CA LEU A 2 50.28 22.92 29.67
C LEU A 2 49.26 23.95 29.14
N ALA A 3 47.97 23.82 29.45
CA ALA A 3 47.31 24.08 30.74
C ALA A 3 47.34 25.55 31.13
N TRP A 4 46.17 26.18 31.26
CA TRP A 4 45.90 27.16 32.32
C TRP A 4 44.50 26.92 32.89
N ARG A 5 44.53 26.48 34.15
CA ARG A 5 43.46 26.37 35.14
C ARG A 5 43.28 27.75 35.81
N SER A 6 42.04 28.17 36.04
CA SER A 6 41.39 28.32 37.36
C SER A 6 41.70 29.59 38.15
N LEU A 7 40.66 30.22 38.71
CA LEU A 7 40.50 30.47 40.15
C LEU A 7 39.08 31.00 40.44
N ALA A 8 38.35 30.27 41.28
CA ALA A 8 37.17 30.73 42.04
C ALA A 8 37.65 31.53 43.29
N PRO A 9 36.78 32.04 44.20
CA PRO A 9 36.07 31.18 45.15
C PRO A 9 34.75 31.73 45.76
N ALA A 10 34.13 30.86 46.58
CA ALA A 10 33.31 31.15 47.78
C ALA A 10 31.92 31.76 47.55
N GLY A 11 30.87 31.39 48.29
CA GLY A 11 30.78 30.69 49.57
C GLY A 11 29.59 31.30 50.33
N SER A 12 28.75 30.42 50.84
CA SER A 12 27.40 30.63 51.38
C SER A 12 27.35 30.97 52.89
N TRP A 13 26.12 31.27 53.39
CA TRP A 13 25.64 31.39 54.80
C TRP A 13 26.01 32.72 55.51
N TRP A 14 25.13 33.42 56.25
CA TRP A 14 24.23 33.04 57.35
C TRP A 14 23.07 34.07 57.55
N GLY A 15 21.92 33.64 58.13
CA GLY A 15 20.87 34.50 58.75
C GLY A 15 21.32 35.06 60.13
N PRO A 16 20.46 35.49 61.09
CA PRO A 16 19.01 35.21 61.27
C PRO A 16 18.15 36.40 61.84
N SER A 17 16.96 36.06 62.39
CA SER A 17 16.06 36.81 63.30
C SER A 17 15.20 37.94 62.71
N ASP A 18 13.92 38.15 63.05
CA ASP A 18 13.03 37.54 64.05
C ASP A 18 11.55 37.73 63.63
N SER A 19 10.73 36.82 64.16
CA SER A 19 9.27 36.82 64.38
C SER A 19 8.44 38.12 64.19
N ASP A 20 7.41 38.01 63.32
CA ASP A 20 5.94 38.21 63.48
C ASP A 20 5.36 39.11 64.60
N PRO A 21 4.07 39.51 64.55
CA PRO A 21 3.10 39.57 63.44
C PRO A 21 2.26 40.89 63.43
N SER A 22 1.41 41.09 62.42
CA SER A 22 -0.05 41.34 62.57
C SER A 22 -0.67 42.20 61.46
N ALA A 23 -1.63 41.56 60.78
CA ALA A 23 -2.94 42.08 60.39
C ALA A 23 -3.03 43.23 59.36
N GLY A 24 -3.39 42.83 58.13
CA GLY A 24 -4.02 43.70 57.14
C GLY A 24 -4.34 42.95 55.85
N LEU A 25 -5.45 42.22 55.81
CA LEU A 25 -6.00 41.68 54.54
C LEU A 25 -6.56 42.83 53.69
N PRO A 26 -6.39 42.74 52.36
CA PRO A 26 -7.60 42.77 51.53
C PRO A 26 -7.60 41.73 50.38
N GLN A 27 -8.73 41.02 50.33
CA GLN A 27 -9.48 40.46 49.19
C GLN A 27 -8.78 39.60 48.09
N PRO A 28 -9.30 38.39 47.82
CA PRO A 28 -8.80 37.52 46.74
C PRO A 28 -9.42 37.87 45.38
N LEU A 29 -8.56 37.97 44.35
CA LEU A 29 -8.92 37.88 42.93
C LEU A 29 -9.19 36.41 42.55
N PRO A 30 -10.18 36.11 41.69
CA PRO A 30 -10.50 34.73 41.32
C PRO A 30 -9.49 34.16 40.32
N LEU A 31 -8.98 32.96 40.64
CA LEU A 31 -8.13 32.12 39.77
C LEU A 31 -8.94 31.58 38.58
N PRO A 32 -8.35 31.45 37.37
CA PRO A 32 -9.01 30.80 36.24
C PRO A 32 -8.98 29.27 36.38
N LEU A 33 -10.13 28.64 36.17
CA LEU A 33 -10.31 27.18 36.09
C LEU A 33 -9.57 26.61 34.85
N PRO A 34 -8.86 25.48 34.96
CA PRO A 34 -8.25 24.82 33.80
C PRO A 34 -9.32 24.08 32.99
N LEU A 35 -9.37 24.33 31.67
CA LEU A 35 -10.18 23.53 30.74
C LEU A 35 -9.63 22.10 30.66
N PRO A 36 -10.49 21.07 30.63
CA PRO A 36 -10.05 19.69 30.49
C PRO A 36 -9.52 19.46 29.07
N LEU A 37 -8.29 18.95 28.96
CA LEU A 37 -7.76 18.37 27.73
C LEU A 37 -8.67 17.22 27.31
N VAL A 38 -9.47 17.45 26.26
CA VAL A 38 -10.12 16.37 25.53
C VAL A 38 -9.02 15.59 24.83
N CYS A 39 -8.63 14.46 25.42
CA CYS A 39 -7.82 13.45 24.73
C CYS A 39 -8.66 12.90 23.57
N CYS A 40 -8.49 13.49 22.39
CA CYS A 40 -8.94 12.87 21.14
C CYS A 40 -8.35 11.46 21.08
N GLY A 41 -9.23 10.46 20.94
CA GLY A 41 -8.87 9.06 20.95
C GLY A 41 -7.73 8.77 20.00
N ALA A 42 -6.77 7.96 20.48
CA ALA A 42 -5.88 7.24 19.61
C ALA A 42 -6.73 6.27 18.79
N GLY A 43 -7.21 6.73 17.63
CA GLY A 43 -7.66 5.85 16.58
C GLY A 43 -6.52 4.88 16.31
N SER A 44 -6.80 3.60 16.42
CA SER A 44 -5.90 2.54 15.96
C SER A 44 -5.43 2.90 14.56
N LEU A 45 -4.15 3.26 14.43
CA LEU A 45 -3.47 3.29 13.14
C LEU A 45 -3.45 1.86 12.63
N GLU A 46 -4.48 1.49 11.87
CA GLU A 46 -4.31 0.42 10.88
C GLU A 46 -3.11 0.82 10.03
N LEU A 47 -2.01 0.11 10.22
CA LEU A 47 -0.81 0.26 9.42
C LEU A 47 -1.19 -0.15 8.00
N SER A 48 -1.64 0.83 7.21
CA SER A 48 -1.96 0.62 5.81
C SER A 48 -0.65 0.28 5.12
N ASP A 49 -0.50 -0.95 4.64
CA ASP A 49 0.64 -1.41 3.83
C ASP A 49 0.73 -0.69 2.47
N LEU A 50 -0.12 0.33 2.23
CA LEU A 50 -0.21 1.14 1.03
C LEU A 50 0.22 2.59 1.31
N CYS A 51 1.29 3.03 0.65
CA CYS A 51 1.72 4.42 0.66
C CYS A 51 1.24 5.11 -0.63
N ILE A 52 0.63 6.30 -0.54
CA ILE A 52 0.37 7.16 -1.70
C ILE A 52 1.13 8.46 -1.50
N THR A 53 2.09 8.74 -2.37
CA THR A 53 2.83 10.00 -2.38
C THR A 53 2.48 10.81 -3.60
N ARG A 54 2.21 12.10 -3.37
CA ARG A 54 2.09 13.12 -4.41
C ARG A 54 3.19 14.14 -4.24
N ALA A 55 3.98 14.33 -5.28
CA ALA A 55 5.03 15.35 -5.37
C ALA A 55 4.71 16.34 -6.50
N SER A 56 5.33 17.52 -6.46
CA SER A 56 5.20 18.56 -7.49
C SER A 56 6.58 19.08 -7.87
N GLY A 57 6.94 19.01 -9.16
CA GLY A 57 8.22 19.54 -9.65
C GLY A 57 8.25 21.06 -9.83
N LEU A 58 7.14 21.77 -9.56
CA LEU A 58 7.10 23.24 -9.65
C LEU A 58 7.87 23.96 -8.54
N THR A 59 8.27 23.26 -7.47
CA THR A 59 9.07 23.83 -6.39
C THR A 59 10.56 23.96 -6.74
N HIS A 60 10.98 23.42 -7.89
CA HIS A 60 12.38 23.37 -8.30
C HIS A 60 12.71 24.46 -9.32
N GLU A 61 13.82 25.15 -9.12
CA GLU A 61 14.40 26.02 -10.14
C GLU A 61 15.00 25.14 -11.25
N ALA A 62 14.48 25.21 -12.48
CA ALA A 62 14.91 24.38 -13.62
C ALA A 62 16.42 24.46 -13.94
N HIS A 63 17.12 25.47 -13.42
CA HIS A 63 18.56 25.71 -13.60
C HIS A 63 19.43 25.00 -12.57
N ARG A 64 18.86 24.56 -11.44
CA ARG A 64 19.55 23.77 -10.41
C ARG A 64 19.23 22.30 -10.65
N LYS A 65 20.28 21.48 -10.79
CA LYS A 65 20.15 20.01 -10.86
C LYS A 65 19.84 19.46 -9.46
N GLU A 66 18.70 19.86 -8.91
CA GLU A 66 18.24 19.43 -7.59
C GLU A 66 17.48 18.10 -7.74
N VAL A 67 17.73 17.19 -6.78
CA VAL A 67 17.09 15.87 -6.74
C VAL A 67 16.25 15.81 -5.48
N GLU A 68 14.92 15.77 -5.65
CA GLU A 68 14.00 15.60 -4.54
C GLU A 68 14.07 14.16 -4.01
N GLN A 69 14.10 13.98 -2.70
CA GLN A 69 14.17 12.66 -2.08
C GLN A 69 12.83 12.30 -1.43
N VAL A 70 12.22 11.21 -1.88
CA VAL A 70 11.00 10.64 -1.29
C VAL A 70 11.34 9.35 -0.59
N TYR A 71 10.89 9.19 0.65
CA TYR A 71 11.15 8.00 1.46
C TYR A 71 9.83 7.29 1.75
N LEU A 72 9.70 6.05 1.28
CA LEU A 72 8.49 5.24 1.46
C LEU A 72 8.82 4.00 2.29
N ARG A 73 7.99 3.75 3.31
CA ARG A 73 8.15 2.60 4.21
C ARG A 73 7.16 1.45 3.94
N CYS A 74 6.27 1.61 2.98
CA CYS A 74 5.25 0.61 2.67
C CYS A 74 5.77 -0.48 1.73
N SER A 75 5.22 -1.69 1.85
CA SER A 75 5.47 -2.82 0.93
C SER A 75 4.78 -2.64 -0.41
N ALA A 76 3.69 -1.88 -0.48
CA ALA A 76 3.04 -1.49 -1.74
C ALA A 76 2.67 0.00 -1.73
N GLY A 77 2.48 0.59 -2.90
CA GLY A 77 2.10 2.00 -2.99
C GLY A 77 2.05 2.58 -4.39
N ALA A 78 1.77 3.87 -4.45
CA ALA A 78 1.76 4.67 -5.67
C ALA A 78 2.52 5.99 -5.47
N VAL A 79 3.25 6.39 -6.50
CA VAL A 79 3.95 7.68 -6.59
C VAL A 79 3.37 8.43 -7.77
N GLU A 80 2.90 9.66 -7.52
CA GLU A 80 2.45 10.60 -8.55
C GLU A 80 3.29 11.87 -8.45
N TRP A 81 3.92 12.27 -9.55
CA TRP A 81 4.74 13.46 -9.65
C TRP A 81 4.19 14.39 -10.73
N MET A 82 3.57 15.49 -10.29
CA MET A 82 2.97 16.48 -11.18
C MET A 82 4.00 17.51 -11.62
N TYR A 83 3.94 17.94 -12.88
CA TYR A 83 4.87 18.90 -13.46
C TYR A 83 6.33 18.50 -13.24
N PRO A 84 6.75 17.33 -13.76
CA PRO A 84 8.08 16.80 -13.51
C PRO A 84 9.16 17.79 -13.97
N THR A 85 10.05 18.18 -13.05
CA THR A 85 11.18 19.09 -13.29
C THR A 85 12.39 18.58 -12.54
N GLY A 86 13.56 18.51 -13.18
CA GLY A 86 14.77 17.96 -12.55
C GLY A 86 14.65 16.45 -12.35
N ALA A 87 14.86 15.97 -11.13
CA ALA A 87 14.74 14.54 -10.82
C ALA A 87 14.20 14.25 -9.41
N LEU A 88 13.62 13.07 -9.27
CA LEU A 88 13.04 12.54 -8.04
C LEU A 88 13.67 11.18 -7.71
N SER A 89 14.22 11.04 -6.51
CA SER A 89 14.81 9.81 -5.98
C SER A 89 13.88 9.21 -4.92
N VAL A 90 13.25 8.09 -5.26
CA VAL A 90 12.31 7.36 -4.42
C VAL A 90 13.03 6.21 -3.72
N ASN A 91 13.23 6.36 -2.42
CA ASN A 91 13.87 5.39 -1.55
C ASN A 91 12.82 4.46 -0.94
N LEU A 92 12.77 3.21 -1.42
CA LEU A 92 11.85 2.19 -0.92
C LEU A 92 12.49 1.41 0.23
N ARG A 93 11.87 1.43 1.40
CA ARG A 93 12.31 0.65 2.57
C ARG A 93 11.18 -0.25 3.05
N PRO A 94 11.28 -1.58 2.93
CA PRO A 94 10.25 -2.47 3.43
C PRO A 94 10.20 -2.44 4.97
N ASN A 95 8.99 -2.44 5.54
CA ASN A 95 8.77 -2.50 6.99
C ASN A 95 9.22 -3.83 7.63
N VAL A 96 9.33 -4.90 6.84
CA VAL A 96 9.69 -6.25 7.31
C VAL A 96 10.87 -6.77 6.49
N VAL A 97 12.09 -6.47 6.95
CA VAL A 97 13.31 -7.01 6.32
C VAL A 97 13.55 -8.40 6.90
N SER A 98 13.25 -9.45 6.14
CA SER A 98 13.76 -10.80 6.45
C SER A 98 15.13 -10.95 5.80
N PRO A 99 16.25 -11.04 6.55
CA PRO A 99 17.60 -11.10 5.97
C PRO A 99 17.85 -12.37 5.13
N SER A 100 16.96 -13.37 5.18
CA SER A 100 17.10 -14.67 4.52
C SER A 100 16.36 -14.82 3.20
N ARG A 101 15.60 -13.80 2.72
CA ARG A 101 14.84 -13.89 1.47
C ARG A 101 15.15 -12.72 0.54
N PRO A 102 15.54 -12.97 -0.73
CA PRO A 102 15.70 -11.89 -1.70
C PRO A 102 14.33 -11.23 -1.92
N LEU A 103 14.28 -9.90 -1.84
CA LEU A 103 13.07 -9.15 -2.17
C LEU A 103 12.98 -8.99 -3.69
N THR A 104 11.76 -8.87 -4.19
CA THR A 104 11.46 -8.53 -5.57
C THR A 104 10.64 -7.25 -5.58
N LEU A 105 11.09 -6.25 -6.34
CA LEU A 105 10.38 -5.01 -6.60
C LEU A 105 9.73 -5.09 -7.98
N CYS A 106 8.41 -4.99 -8.02
CA CYS A 106 7.64 -4.87 -9.24
C CYS A 106 7.10 -3.45 -9.40
N ILE A 107 7.16 -2.91 -10.62
CA ILE A 107 6.71 -1.55 -10.93
C ILE A 107 5.75 -1.60 -12.11
N LYS A 108 4.65 -0.85 -11.99
CA LYS A 108 3.62 -0.67 -13.01
C LYS A 108 3.36 0.82 -13.24
N PRO A 109 3.73 1.40 -14.39
CA PRO A 109 3.37 2.77 -14.72
C PRO A 109 1.84 2.96 -14.74
N LEU A 110 1.39 4.15 -14.34
CA LEU A 110 -0.01 4.55 -14.52
C LEU A 110 -0.28 4.75 -16.01
N GLY A 111 -1.53 4.54 -16.43
CA GLY A 111 -1.90 4.57 -17.86
C GLY A 111 -1.73 5.94 -18.53
N ASP A 112 -1.78 7.02 -17.75
CA ASP A 112 -1.60 8.41 -18.18
C ASP A 112 -0.23 8.99 -17.78
N SER A 113 0.69 8.13 -17.32
CA SER A 113 2.02 8.54 -16.90
C SER A 113 2.80 9.16 -18.06
N SER A 114 3.34 10.36 -17.88
CA SER A 114 4.15 11.04 -18.89
C SER A 114 5.09 12.07 -18.30
N GLY A 115 6.11 12.43 -19.08
CA GLY A 115 7.03 13.53 -18.76
C GLY A 115 8.27 13.13 -17.96
N ALA A 116 8.51 11.84 -17.74
CA ALA A 116 9.75 11.39 -17.10
C ALA A 116 10.13 9.95 -17.46
N ASN A 117 11.42 9.66 -17.35
CA ASN A 117 12.00 8.33 -17.42
C ASN A 117 12.14 7.75 -16.01
N ILE A 118 11.91 6.45 -15.85
CA ILE A 118 12.03 5.74 -14.57
C ILE A 118 13.23 4.79 -14.67
N TYR A 119 14.16 4.91 -13.72
CA TYR A 119 15.37 4.11 -13.62
C TYR A 119 15.44 3.38 -12.27
N LEU A 120 16.06 2.21 -12.27
CA LEU A 120 16.49 1.52 -11.06
C LEU A 120 17.93 1.87 -10.77
N GLU A 121 18.19 2.45 -9.61
CA GLU A 121 19.54 2.67 -9.12
C GLU A 121 20.05 1.43 -8.39
N LYS A 122 21.16 0.87 -8.87
CA LYS A 122 21.88 -0.21 -8.21
C LYS A 122 23.36 0.10 -8.19
N THR A 123 23.95 0.18 -6.99
CA THR A 123 25.40 0.39 -6.79
C THR A 123 25.96 1.59 -7.58
N GLY A 124 25.21 2.70 -7.62
CA GLY A 124 25.59 3.92 -8.35
C GLY A 124 25.39 3.89 -9.88
N ALA A 125 24.85 2.80 -10.43
CA ALA A 125 24.47 2.70 -11.84
C ALA A 125 22.94 2.80 -12.01
N LEU A 126 22.51 3.57 -13.01
CA LEU A 126 21.10 3.72 -13.37
C LEU A 126 20.74 2.76 -14.52
N LYS A 127 19.78 1.87 -14.27
CA LYS A 127 19.20 0.99 -15.30
C LYS A 127 17.82 1.52 -15.70
N LEU A 128 17.64 1.91 -16.96
CA LEU A 128 16.35 2.36 -17.47
C LEU A 128 15.30 1.24 -17.37
N LEU A 129 14.18 1.55 -16.71
CA LEU A 129 13.03 0.66 -16.57
C LEU A 129 11.92 1.04 -17.53
N PHE A 130 11.53 2.31 -17.54
CA PHE A 130 10.47 2.82 -18.40
C PHE A 130 10.91 4.14 -19.01
N ARG A 131 10.78 4.24 -20.33
CA ARG A 131 11.03 5.48 -21.07
C ARG A 131 9.72 6.25 -21.20
N ASP A 132 9.81 7.58 -21.16
CA ASP A 132 8.69 8.47 -21.45
C ASP A 132 8.11 8.17 -22.84
N GLY A 133 6.79 8.00 -22.92
CA GLY A 133 6.07 7.69 -24.16
C GLY A 133 6.18 6.25 -24.71
N ASP A 134 6.98 5.36 -24.10
CA ASP A 134 7.27 4.02 -24.63
C ASP A 134 6.72 2.87 -23.76
N HIS A 135 5.77 3.16 -22.86
CA HIS A 135 5.16 2.15 -22.01
C HIS A 135 3.77 1.77 -22.52
N GLY A 136 3.64 0.54 -23.01
CA GLY A 136 2.35 -0.06 -23.34
C GLY A 136 1.47 -0.22 -22.08
N PRO A 137 0.14 -0.23 -22.24
CA PRO A 137 -0.78 -0.30 -21.11
C PRO A 137 -0.56 -1.58 -20.29
N GLY A 138 -0.35 -1.43 -18.99
CA GLY A 138 -0.24 -2.56 -18.06
C GLY A 138 1.10 -3.29 -18.07
N GLN A 139 2.17 -2.72 -18.68
CA GLN A 139 3.50 -3.31 -18.59
C GLN A 139 4.02 -3.27 -17.16
N VAL A 140 4.18 -4.44 -16.55
CA VAL A 140 4.82 -4.61 -15.24
C VAL A 140 6.24 -5.10 -15.45
N ARG A 141 7.20 -4.53 -14.73
CA ARG A 141 8.57 -5.06 -14.69
C ARG A 141 8.98 -5.34 -13.25
N CYS A 142 9.55 -6.52 -13.02
CA CYS A 142 9.97 -7.00 -11.70
C CYS A 142 11.46 -7.29 -11.67
N PHE A 143 12.12 -6.95 -10.56
CA PHE A 143 13.57 -7.08 -10.39
C PHE A 143 13.91 -7.51 -8.98
N GLY A 144 15.01 -8.24 -8.81
CA GLY A 144 15.57 -8.53 -7.49
C GLY A 144 16.00 -7.24 -6.79
N PHE A 145 15.47 -7.02 -5.61
CA PHE A 145 15.67 -5.85 -4.76
C PHE A 145 16.53 -6.26 -3.54
N GLN A 146 17.73 -5.72 -3.44
CA GLN A 146 18.64 -5.96 -2.32
C GLN A 146 18.74 -4.66 -1.51
N GLN A 147 19.20 -3.59 -2.15
CA GLN A 147 18.98 -2.19 -1.79
C GLN A 147 19.04 -1.37 -3.09
N GLY A 148 18.19 -0.36 -3.21
CA GLY A 148 18.18 0.53 -4.37
C GLY A 148 17.09 1.59 -4.26
N SER A 149 17.30 2.70 -4.95
CA SER A 149 16.32 3.77 -5.09
C SER A 149 15.81 3.79 -6.52
N LEU A 150 14.58 4.26 -6.71
CA LEU A 150 14.08 4.55 -8.04
C LEU A 150 14.43 5.99 -8.37
N PHE A 151 15.10 6.19 -9.49
CA PHE A 151 15.42 7.52 -9.97
C PHE A 151 14.46 7.86 -11.10
N VAL A 152 13.75 8.97 -10.96
CA VAL A 152 12.74 9.44 -11.91
C VAL A 152 13.22 10.77 -12.45
N GLU A 153 13.55 10.82 -13.72
CA GLU A 153 14.17 11.98 -14.37
C GLU A 153 13.17 12.64 -15.31
N ALA A 154 12.91 13.93 -15.12
CA ALA A 154 12.02 14.67 -16.00
C ALA A 154 12.59 14.74 -17.43
N THR A 155 11.75 14.45 -18.42
CA THR A 155 12.10 14.67 -19.82
C THR A 155 12.08 16.18 -20.11
N PRO A 156 13.09 16.76 -20.79
CA PRO A 156 13.09 18.18 -21.13
C PRO A 156 11.82 18.59 -21.86
N GLN A 157 11.12 19.59 -21.32
CA GLN A 157 9.84 20.05 -21.84
C GLN A 157 9.99 21.42 -22.51
N GLN A 158 9.36 21.60 -23.68
CA GLN A 158 9.29 22.89 -24.39
C GLN A 158 7.91 23.55 -24.30
N ASP A 159 6.90 22.84 -23.79
CA ASP A 159 5.52 23.28 -23.66
C ASP A 159 5.09 23.42 -22.18
N ILE A 160 4.05 24.21 -21.89
CA ILE A 160 3.55 24.45 -20.52
C ILE A 160 2.40 23.46 -20.17
N ARG A 161 2.32 22.33 -20.88
CA ARG A 161 1.25 21.36 -20.67
C ARG A 161 1.44 20.63 -19.34
N ARG A 162 0.33 20.40 -18.64
CA ARG A 162 0.32 19.56 -17.44
C ARG A 162 0.66 18.11 -17.83
N ARG A 163 1.75 17.61 -17.26
CA ARG A 163 2.14 16.19 -17.29
C ARG A 163 2.22 15.67 -15.87
N THR A 164 1.91 14.39 -15.72
CA THR A 164 2.02 13.69 -14.45
C THR A 164 2.76 12.39 -14.72
N THR A 165 3.92 12.21 -14.11
CA THR A 165 4.57 10.90 -14.08
C THR A 165 4.01 10.13 -12.91
N GLY A 166 3.56 8.90 -13.12
CA GLY A 166 3.08 8.09 -12.02
C GLY A 166 3.28 6.61 -12.22
N PHE A 167 3.54 5.92 -11.11
CA PHE A 167 3.69 4.47 -11.11
C PHE A 167 3.28 3.89 -9.76
N GLN A 168 2.88 2.62 -9.80
CA GLN A 168 2.65 1.80 -8.63
C GLN A 168 3.81 0.85 -8.42
N TYR A 169 4.06 0.50 -7.16
CA TYR A 169 5.13 -0.43 -6.79
C TYR A 169 4.63 -1.46 -5.78
N GLU A 170 5.20 -2.66 -5.85
CA GLU A 170 4.99 -3.74 -4.89
C GLU A 170 6.30 -4.45 -4.58
N LEU A 171 6.57 -4.63 -3.29
CA LEU A 171 7.70 -5.36 -2.74
C LEU A 171 7.20 -6.71 -2.20
N SER A 172 7.78 -7.79 -2.67
CA SER A 172 7.47 -9.14 -2.20
C SER A 172 8.74 -9.91 -1.87
N SER A 173 8.71 -10.80 -0.88
CA SER A 173 9.83 -11.70 -0.55
C SER A 173 9.86 -12.97 -1.42
N ARG A 174 9.18 -12.94 -2.58
CA ARG A 174 9.13 -14.06 -3.53
C ARG A 174 10.33 -13.99 -4.49
N PRO A 175 10.99 -15.12 -4.81
CA PRO A 175 12.17 -15.13 -5.66
C PRO A 175 11.87 -14.58 -7.06
N THR A 176 12.78 -13.77 -7.59
CA THR A 176 12.77 -13.34 -8.99
C THR A 176 13.41 -14.43 -9.84
N GLY A 177 12.61 -15.22 -10.55
CA GLY A 177 13.10 -16.21 -11.50
C GLY A 177 11.96 -17.10 -12.02
N SER A 178 11.67 -17.01 -13.32
CA SER A 178 10.73 -17.86 -14.08
C SER A 178 9.25 -17.87 -13.69
N ASP A 179 8.89 -17.28 -12.56
CA ASP A 179 7.53 -17.28 -12.00
C ASP A 179 6.73 -15.98 -12.23
N LEU A 180 7.14 -15.15 -13.19
CA LEU A 180 6.24 -14.14 -13.75
C LEU A 180 5.06 -14.78 -14.51
N HIS A 181 5.14 -16.09 -14.76
CA HIS A 181 4.00 -16.94 -15.10
C HIS A 181 3.45 -17.77 -13.92
N ALA A 182 4.01 -17.72 -12.71
CA ALA A 182 3.47 -18.45 -11.54
C ALA A 182 2.70 -17.55 -10.55
N LEU A 183 2.44 -16.30 -10.92
CA LEU A 183 1.20 -15.63 -10.51
C LEU A 183 -0.02 -16.20 -11.26
N SER A 184 0.21 -17.03 -12.29
CA SER A 184 -0.73 -18.07 -12.70
C SER A 184 -0.60 -19.19 -11.68
N ALA A 185 -1.45 -19.18 -10.64
CA ALA A 185 -1.95 -20.48 -10.24
C ALA A 185 -2.51 -21.09 -11.54
N PRO A 186 -2.08 -22.30 -11.97
CA PRO A 186 -2.66 -22.93 -13.13
C PRO A 186 -4.17 -22.83 -13.01
N CYS A 187 -4.88 -22.66 -14.12
CA CYS A 187 -6.35 -22.55 -14.17
C CYS A 187 -7.02 -23.87 -13.76
N ARG A 188 -6.64 -24.39 -12.61
CA ARG A 188 -7.10 -25.59 -11.96
C ARG A 188 -8.10 -25.19 -10.89
N PRO A 189 -9.12 -26.01 -10.65
CA PRO A 189 -9.97 -25.83 -9.49
C PRO A 189 -9.12 -25.93 -8.22
N CYS A 190 -9.40 -25.05 -7.25
CA CYS A 190 -8.82 -25.15 -5.92
C CYS A 190 -9.31 -26.43 -5.23
N SER A 191 -8.43 -27.09 -4.49
CA SER A 191 -8.81 -28.17 -3.58
C SER A 191 -9.47 -27.62 -2.32
N ASP A 192 -10.15 -28.49 -1.57
CA ASP A 192 -10.88 -28.09 -0.37
C ASP A 192 -10.00 -27.36 0.66
N THR A 193 -8.80 -27.90 0.90
CA THR A 193 -7.82 -27.30 1.82
C THR A 193 -7.33 -25.93 1.33
N GLU A 194 -7.14 -25.77 0.01
CA GLU A 194 -6.76 -24.49 -0.59
C GLU A 194 -7.87 -23.45 -0.44
N VAL A 195 -9.14 -23.83 -0.63
CA VAL A 195 -10.26 -22.92 -0.43
C VAL A 195 -10.36 -22.48 1.03
N LEU A 196 -10.29 -23.43 1.97
CA LEU A 196 -10.35 -23.13 3.41
C LEU A 196 -9.21 -22.21 3.85
N LEU A 197 -8.00 -22.44 3.36
CA LEU A 197 -6.85 -21.57 3.66
C LEU A 197 -7.00 -20.19 2.98
N ALA A 198 -7.45 -20.17 1.73
CA ALA A 198 -7.62 -18.93 0.97
C ALA A 198 -8.61 -17.98 1.64
N VAL A 199 -9.67 -18.48 2.27
CA VAL A 199 -10.60 -17.67 3.06
C VAL A 199 -9.89 -16.88 4.16
N CYS A 200 -8.89 -17.47 4.81
CA CYS A 200 -8.21 -16.85 5.94
C CYS A 200 -7.09 -15.89 5.50
N THR A 201 -6.41 -16.19 4.39
CA THR A 201 -5.20 -15.46 3.97
C THR A 201 -5.42 -14.46 2.84
N SER A 202 -6.59 -14.46 2.19
CA SER A 202 -6.87 -13.57 1.06
C SER A 202 -7.03 -12.11 1.47
N ASP A 203 -6.75 -11.20 0.54
CA ASP A 203 -6.94 -9.77 0.76
C ASP A 203 -8.42 -9.38 0.66
N PHE A 204 -9.19 -10.14 -0.12
CA PHE A 204 -10.64 -10.05 -0.15
C PHE A 204 -11.29 -11.44 -0.13
N VAL A 205 -12.47 -11.48 0.50
CA VAL A 205 -13.38 -12.63 0.47
C VAL A 205 -14.80 -12.11 0.38
N VAL A 206 -15.48 -12.44 -0.72
CA VAL A 206 -16.81 -11.90 -1.03
C VAL A 206 -17.75 -12.98 -1.55
N ARG A 207 -19.03 -12.87 -1.22
CA ARG A 207 -20.12 -13.68 -1.80
C ARG A 207 -20.83 -12.87 -2.87
N GLY A 208 -21.11 -13.49 -4.01
CA GLY A 208 -21.91 -12.84 -5.05
C GLY A 208 -22.07 -13.66 -6.31
N ALA A 209 -22.58 -13.01 -7.35
CA ALA A 209 -22.80 -13.59 -8.67
C ALA A 209 -22.02 -12.86 -9.75
N ILE A 210 -21.68 -13.60 -10.81
CA ILE A 210 -21.07 -13.05 -12.03
C ILE A 210 -22.16 -12.32 -12.80
N GLN A 211 -21.99 -11.00 -12.95
CA GLN A 211 -22.88 -10.17 -13.76
C GLN A 211 -22.47 -10.22 -15.23
N ASP A 212 -21.18 -10.06 -15.50
CA ASP A 212 -20.63 -10.02 -16.86
C ASP A 212 -19.14 -10.39 -16.89
N VAL A 213 -18.64 -10.83 -18.04
CA VAL A 213 -17.22 -11.14 -18.26
C VAL A 213 -16.73 -10.45 -19.53
N THR A 214 -15.66 -9.68 -19.39
CA THR A 214 -15.01 -8.97 -20.50
C THR A 214 -13.60 -9.53 -20.70
N HIS A 215 -13.25 -9.82 -21.95
CA HIS A 215 -11.94 -10.38 -22.30
C HIS A 215 -11.04 -9.30 -22.91
N ALA A 216 -9.81 -9.21 -22.41
CA ALA A 216 -8.78 -8.28 -22.86
C ALA A 216 -7.60 -9.09 -23.45
N PRO A 217 -7.68 -9.55 -24.71
CA PRO A 217 -6.65 -10.38 -25.33
C PRO A 217 -5.29 -9.69 -25.41
N GLU A 218 -5.27 -8.36 -25.54
CA GLU A 218 -4.06 -7.56 -25.53
C GLU A 218 -3.30 -7.61 -24.20
N ARG A 219 -4.00 -7.89 -23.09
CA ARG A 219 -3.42 -8.05 -21.75
C ARG A 219 -3.31 -9.50 -21.30
N GLN A 220 -3.83 -10.46 -22.07
CA GLN A 220 -3.99 -11.85 -21.66
C GLN A 220 -4.80 -12.00 -20.35
N GLU A 221 -5.77 -11.10 -20.15
CA GLU A 221 -6.61 -11.05 -18.94
C GLU A 221 -8.09 -11.15 -19.27
N SER A 222 -8.87 -11.67 -18.32
CA SER A 222 -10.32 -11.64 -18.32
C SER A 222 -10.80 -10.93 -17.06
N ALA A 223 -11.68 -9.95 -17.24
CA ALA A 223 -12.28 -9.19 -16.15
C ALA A 223 -13.71 -9.64 -15.89
N ILE A 224 -13.96 -10.01 -14.65
CA ILE A 224 -15.22 -10.54 -14.15
C ILE A 224 -15.89 -9.43 -13.33
N HIS A 225 -17.05 -8.98 -13.79
CA HIS A 225 -17.86 -8.00 -13.09
C HIS A 225 -18.81 -8.72 -12.13
N LEU A 226 -18.72 -8.39 -10.86
CA LEU A 226 -19.44 -9.06 -9.79
C LEU A 226 -20.55 -8.18 -9.23
N ARG A 227 -21.70 -8.81 -9.00
CA ARG A 227 -22.72 -8.30 -8.07
C ARG A 227 -22.53 -9.01 -6.75
N VAL A 228 -22.02 -8.29 -5.77
CA VAL A 228 -21.63 -8.80 -4.45
C VAL A 228 -22.78 -8.60 -3.46
N SER A 229 -23.18 -9.70 -2.83
CA SER A 229 -24.25 -9.76 -1.84
C SER A 229 -23.73 -9.63 -0.41
N ARG A 230 -22.49 -10.10 -0.13
CA ARG A 230 -21.84 -9.95 1.18
C ARG A 230 -20.32 -9.83 1.03
N ILE A 231 -19.72 -8.96 1.83
CA ILE A 231 -18.26 -8.80 1.95
C ILE A 231 -17.86 -9.36 3.31
N TYR A 232 -17.04 -10.40 3.34
CA TYR A 232 -16.50 -10.96 4.58
C TYR A 232 -15.17 -10.30 4.97
N ARG A 233 -14.33 -10.02 3.97
CA ARG A 233 -13.02 -9.40 4.14
C ARG A 233 -12.69 -8.56 2.92
N GLN A 234 -12.08 -7.40 3.12
CA GLN A 234 -11.58 -6.56 2.03
C GLN A 234 -10.56 -5.55 2.55
N LYS A 235 -9.28 -5.73 2.22
CA LYS A 235 -8.20 -4.80 2.62
C LYS A 235 -8.25 -3.46 1.88
N SER A 236 -8.67 -3.44 0.61
CA SER A 236 -8.73 -2.24 -0.23
C SER A 236 -10.12 -2.02 -0.80
N ARG A 237 -10.60 -0.78 -0.94
CA ARG A 237 -11.97 -0.43 -1.37
C ARG A 237 -12.28 -0.69 -2.87
N VAL A 238 -12.01 -1.90 -3.37
CA VAL A 238 -12.32 -2.36 -4.74
C VAL A 238 -13.79 -2.67 -4.99
N PHE A 239 -14.51 -3.21 -4.01
CA PHE A 239 -15.96 -3.38 -4.07
C PHE A 239 -16.65 -2.14 -3.51
N ARG A 240 -17.53 -1.53 -4.30
CA ARG A 240 -18.22 -0.27 -3.98
C ARG A 240 -19.73 -0.48 -3.88
N ALA A 241 -20.38 0.27 -3.01
CA ALA A 241 -21.84 0.21 -2.86
C ALA A 241 -22.54 0.52 -4.20
N ALA A 242 -23.58 -0.25 -4.51
CA ALA A 242 -24.39 -0.05 -5.71
C ALA A 242 -25.72 0.67 -5.38
N PRO A 243 -26.21 1.55 -6.28
CA PRO A 243 -27.58 2.05 -6.19
C PRO A 243 -28.55 0.88 -6.28
N GLY A 244 -29.44 0.73 -5.29
CA GLY A 244 -30.35 -0.42 -5.19
C GLY A 244 -29.91 -1.51 -4.20
N GLY A 245 -28.83 -1.29 -3.45
CA GLY A 245 -28.34 -2.20 -2.40
C GLY A 245 -27.26 -3.17 -2.90
N GLY A 246 -26.49 -3.70 -1.95
CA GLY A 246 -25.33 -4.55 -2.23
C GLY A 246 -24.13 -3.79 -2.78
N TRP A 247 -23.16 -4.54 -3.31
CA TRP A 247 -21.89 -4.00 -3.81
C TRP A 247 -21.63 -4.45 -5.25
N ARG A 248 -20.85 -3.66 -5.97
CA ARG A 248 -20.32 -4.00 -7.29
C ARG A 248 -18.80 -3.90 -7.27
N GLY A 249 -18.16 -4.78 -8.00
CA GLY A 249 -16.72 -4.74 -8.18
C GLY A 249 -16.27 -5.51 -9.41
N ARG A 250 -14.98 -5.35 -9.71
CA ARG A 250 -14.31 -5.99 -10.83
C ARG A 250 -13.13 -6.77 -10.28
N ILE A 251 -13.05 -8.05 -10.64
CA ILE A 251 -11.88 -8.89 -10.38
C ILE A 251 -11.30 -9.37 -11.71
N SER A 252 -9.99 -9.61 -11.77
CA SER A 252 -9.32 -10.12 -12.97
C SER A 252 -8.72 -11.50 -12.77
N THR A 253 -8.65 -12.26 -13.85
CA THR A 253 -7.95 -13.54 -13.94
C THR A 253 -7.31 -13.66 -15.33
N LEU A 254 -6.58 -14.75 -15.56
CA LEU A 254 -5.91 -14.97 -16.83
C LEU A 254 -6.89 -15.39 -17.92
N LEU A 255 -6.65 -14.91 -19.13
CA LEU A 255 -7.48 -15.27 -20.29
C LEU A 255 -7.49 -16.78 -20.57
N ALA A 256 -6.36 -17.46 -20.33
CA ALA A 256 -6.22 -18.91 -20.46
C ALA A 256 -7.18 -19.70 -19.56
N CYS A 257 -7.72 -19.10 -18.49
CA CYS A 257 -8.68 -19.76 -17.60
C CYS A 257 -10.08 -19.87 -18.21
N GLY A 258 -10.35 -19.19 -19.34
CA GLY A 258 -11.58 -19.38 -20.11
C GLY A 258 -12.87 -19.12 -19.31
N VAL A 259 -12.83 -18.17 -18.37
CA VAL A 259 -13.98 -17.85 -17.52
C VAL A 259 -15.15 -17.37 -18.37
N ARG A 260 -16.35 -17.85 -18.05
CA ARG A 260 -17.60 -17.51 -18.74
C ARG A 260 -18.62 -16.97 -17.76
N PRO A 261 -19.59 -16.14 -18.22
CA PRO A 261 -20.75 -15.80 -17.42
C PRO A 261 -21.46 -17.09 -16.97
N GLY A 262 -21.73 -17.19 -15.67
CA GLY A 262 -22.33 -18.36 -15.06
C GLY A 262 -23.43 -17.97 -14.08
N ARG A 263 -24.49 -18.77 -14.02
CA ARG A 263 -25.55 -18.61 -13.01
C ARG A 263 -25.12 -19.23 -11.68
N GLY A 264 -25.63 -18.65 -10.59
CA GLY A 264 -25.40 -19.10 -9.23
C GLY A 264 -24.62 -18.09 -8.40
N GLU A 265 -24.57 -18.36 -7.10
CA GLU A 265 -23.75 -17.63 -6.14
C GLU A 265 -22.43 -18.37 -5.91
N PHE A 266 -21.37 -17.60 -5.79
CA PHE A 266 -20.01 -18.08 -5.60
C PHE A 266 -19.38 -17.35 -4.42
N LEU A 267 -18.40 -18.01 -3.79
CA LEU A 267 -17.49 -17.36 -2.87
C LEU A 267 -16.22 -17.01 -3.65
N PHE A 268 -15.90 -15.73 -3.79
CA PHE A 268 -14.69 -15.27 -4.45
C PHE A 268 -13.64 -14.91 -3.41
N THR A 269 -12.47 -15.53 -3.52
CA THR A 269 -11.27 -15.18 -2.76
C THR A 269 -10.19 -14.67 -3.70
N GLY A 270 -9.25 -13.88 -3.18
CA GLY A 270 -8.14 -13.44 -3.99
C GLY A 270 -7.25 -12.38 -3.34
N HIS A 271 -6.37 -11.84 -4.16
CA HIS A 271 -5.28 -10.97 -3.72
C HIS A 271 -5.37 -9.62 -4.43
N MET A 272 -4.83 -8.59 -3.80
CA MET A 272 -4.61 -7.30 -4.44
C MET A 272 -3.28 -7.34 -5.20
N HIS A 273 -3.28 -6.86 -6.43
CA HIS A 273 -2.08 -6.69 -7.24
C HIS A 273 -2.17 -5.37 -8.02
N PHE A 274 -1.29 -4.43 -7.70
CA PHE A 274 -1.28 -3.05 -8.19
C PHE A 274 -2.66 -2.39 -8.10
N GLY A 275 -3.27 -2.46 -6.90
CA GLY A 275 -4.59 -1.90 -6.64
C GLY A 275 -5.75 -2.57 -7.38
N GLU A 276 -5.49 -3.64 -8.13
CA GLU A 276 -6.49 -4.43 -8.84
C GLU A 276 -6.72 -5.76 -8.12
N ALA A 277 -7.98 -6.17 -8.01
CA ALA A 277 -8.34 -7.44 -7.38
C ALA A 277 -8.13 -8.60 -8.36
N ARG A 278 -7.26 -9.55 -8.01
CA ARG A 278 -7.02 -10.77 -8.78
C ARG A 278 -7.66 -11.98 -8.13
N LEU A 279 -8.32 -12.80 -8.95
CA LEU A 279 -9.00 -14.00 -8.52
C LEU A 279 -8.00 -15.07 -8.02
N GLY A 280 -8.27 -15.62 -6.84
CA GLY A 280 -7.62 -16.81 -6.30
C GLY A 280 -8.50 -18.05 -6.50
N CYS A 281 -9.47 -18.27 -5.61
CA CYS A 281 -10.44 -19.36 -5.70
C CYS A 281 -11.87 -18.82 -5.89
N ALA A 282 -12.71 -19.59 -6.60
CA ALA A 282 -14.12 -19.29 -6.81
C ALA A 282 -15.02 -20.54 -6.74
N PRO A 283 -15.10 -21.24 -5.59
CA PRO A 283 -16.07 -22.32 -5.42
C PRO A 283 -17.50 -21.80 -5.51
N ARG A 284 -18.44 -22.69 -5.86
CA ARG A 284 -19.87 -22.41 -5.66
C ARG A 284 -20.14 -22.28 -4.17
N LEU A 285 -21.08 -21.41 -3.82
CA LEU A 285 -21.39 -21.15 -2.41
C LEU A 285 -21.82 -22.42 -1.67
N GLU A 286 -22.68 -23.24 -2.29
CA GLU A 286 -23.19 -24.49 -1.69
C GLU A 286 -22.08 -25.50 -1.38
N ASP A 287 -21.12 -25.64 -2.31
CA ASP A 287 -19.96 -26.53 -2.14
C ASP A 287 -19.06 -26.03 -1.00
N PHE A 288 -18.82 -24.72 -0.94
CA PHE A 288 -18.06 -24.10 0.14
C PHE A 288 -18.76 -24.29 1.50
N GLN A 289 -20.07 -24.05 1.59
CA GLN A 289 -20.83 -24.19 2.83
C GLN A 289 -20.75 -25.63 3.37
N ARG A 290 -20.87 -26.63 2.49
CA ARG A 290 -20.74 -28.04 2.86
C ARG A 290 -19.35 -28.35 3.40
N MET A 291 -18.31 -27.96 2.65
CA MET A 291 -16.92 -28.21 3.02
C MET A 291 -16.52 -27.49 4.32
N TYR A 292 -16.94 -26.23 4.50
CA TYR A 292 -16.64 -25.46 5.71
C TYR A 292 -17.28 -26.08 6.95
N ARG A 293 -18.56 -26.52 6.86
CA ARG A 293 -19.24 -27.21 7.97
C ARG A 293 -18.59 -28.55 8.32
N ASP A 294 -18.12 -29.33 7.34
CA ASP A 294 -17.36 -30.56 7.60
C ASP A 294 -16.05 -30.26 8.35
N ALA A 295 -15.31 -29.26 7.88
CA ALA A 295 -14.06 -28.83 8.50
C ALA A 295 -14.28 -28.31 9.94
N GLU A 296 -15.34 -27.53 10.17
CA GLU A 296 -15.73 -27.02 11.49
C GLU A 296 -16.11 -28.16 12.45
N ALA A 297 -16.94 -29.11 12.01
CA ALA A 297 -17.31 -30.27 12.81
C ALA A 297 -16.10 -31.14 13.23
N ARG A 298 -15.04 -31.11 12.43
CA ARG A 298 -13.79 -31.85 12.67
C ARG A 298 -12.70 -31.01 13.36
N GLY A 299 -12.94 -29.71 13.61
CA GLY A 299 -11.95 -28.79 14.17
C GLY A 299 -10.74 -28.55 13.26
N LEU A 300 -10.91 -28.66 11.94
CA LEU A 300 -9.86 -28.50 10.92
C LEU A 300 -10.00 -27.17 10.15
N ASN A 301 -10.89 -26.28 10.55
CA ASN A 301 -11.05 -24.97 9.92
C ASN A 301 -9.87 -24.05 10.29
N PRO A 302 -9.15 -23.47 9.31
CA PRO A 302 -7.98 -22.63 9.62
C PRO A 302 -8.32 -21.28 10.27
N CYS A 303 -9.57 -20.81 10.13
CA CYS A 303 -10.11 -19.63 10.79
C CYS A 303 -11.64 -19.71 10.87
N GLU A 304 -12.24 -18.82 11.66
CA GLU A 304 -13.70 -18.68 11.79
C GLU A 304 -14.28 -17.70 10.76
N MET A 305 -15.42 -18.08 10.15
CA MET A 305 -16.18 -17.27 9.22
C MET A 305 -17.68 -17.46 9.48
N ALA A 306 -18.46 -16.38 9.42
CA ALA A 306 -19.91 -16.43 9.48
C ALA A 306 -20.50 -16.96 8.16
N VAL A 307 -20.67 -18.28 8.06
CA VAL A 307 -21.20 -18.96 6.88
C VAL A 307 -22.72 -19.13 7.00
N GLU A 308 -23.47 -18.11 6.57
CA GLU A 308 -24.95 -18.12 6.47
C GLU A 308 -25.45 -18.52 5.07
#